data_AF-A0A6N9CDA7-F1
#
_entry.id   AF-A0A6N9CDA7-F1
#
_cell.length_a   1.000
_cell.length_b   1.000
_cell.length_c   1.000
_cell.angle_alpha   90.00
_cell.angle_beta   90.00
_cell.angle_gamma   90.00
#
_symmetry.space_group_name_H-M   'P 1'
#
loop_
_entity.id
_entity.type
_entity.pdbx_description
1 polymer ?
#
loop_
_entity_poly.entity_id
_entity_poly.type
_entity_poly.pdbx_seq_one_letter_code
_entity_poly.pdbx_strand_id
1 'polypeptide(L)'
;LLGSLNPDQNSKTVINETAPADILTRDVPKVQLDAAEGLAVESMTTAQREVLAQLINTYIDRLPEQLAKIEGQKLRDAGINDIHFAWAGPANRGQPHYYRLHGPFFFVEYDNTQNSANHIHTVWRHIEDDFGIDLLRSHYQNGHHHT
;
A
#
# COMPACT_ATOMS: atom_id res chain seq x y z
N LEU A 1 5.66 6.92 11.66
CA LEU A 1 5.52 5.48 11.96
C LEU A 1 6.87 4.79 12.16
N LEU A 2 7.72 4.65 11.14
CA LEU A 2 9.02 3.94 11.24
C LEU A 2 9.85 4.31 12.48
N GLY A 3 10.08 5.60 12.74
CA GLY A 3 10.86 6.06 13.91
C GLY A 3 10.26 5.77 15.29
N SER A 4 9.05 5.20 15.36
CA SER A 4 8.41 4.75 16.61
C SER A 4 8.51 3.24 16.84
N LEU A 5 9.05 2.50 15.87
CA LEU A 5 9.20 1.05 15.93
C LEU A 5 10.42 0.67 16.77
N ASN A 6 10.31 -0.41 17.53
CA ASN A 6 11.46 -0.98 18.24
C ASN A 6 12.39 -1.75 17.27
N PRO A 7 13.58 -2.20 17.69
CA PRO A 7 14.52 -2.89 16.81
C PRO A 7 13.94 -4.15 16.12
N ASP A 8 13.19 -4.97 16.84
CA ASP A 8 12.58 -6.20 16.30
C ASP A 8 11.46 -5.91 15.29
N GLN A 9 10.71 -4.83 15.50
CA GLN A 9 9.71 -4.35 14.56
C GLN A 9 10.35 -3.75 13.32
N ASN A 10 11.43 -2.98 13.48
CA ASN A 10 12.17 -2.39 12.37
C ASN A 10 12.79 -3.45 11.46
N SER A 11 13.37 -4.52 12.02
CA SER A 11 13.96 -5.61 11.23
C SER A 11 12.94 -6.34 10.36
N LYS A 12 11.66 -6.36 10.75
CA LYS A 12 10.55 -6.90 9.95
C LYS A 12 9.97 -5.87 8.97
N THR A 13 10.12 -4.57 9.25
CA THR A 13 9.54 -3.49 8.45
C THR A 13 10.41 -3.14 7.24
N VAL A 14 11.74 -3.10 7.43
CA VAL A 14 12.68 -2.67 6.39
C VAL A 14 12.95 -3.84 5.44
N ILE A 15 12.40 -3.75 4.23
CA ILE A 15 12.54 -4.79 3.19
C ILE A 15 13.75 -4.55 2.28
N ASN A 16 14.29 -3.33 2.26
CA ASN A 16 15.51 -2.98 1.54
C ASN A 16 16.19 -1.75 2.17
N GLU A 17 17.53 -1.75 2.23
CA GLU A 17 18.30 -0.59 2.70
C GLU A 17 18.23 0.61 1.75
N THR A 18 18.01 0.34 0.46
CA THR A 18 17.92 1.35 -0.60
C THR A 18 16.49 1.41 -1.13
N ALA A 19 15.93 2.61 -1.22
CA ALA A 19 14.62 2.82 -1.83
C ALA A 19 14.70 2.58 -3.36
N PRO A 20 13.63 2.04 -3.98
CA PRO A 20 13.53 1.99 -5.44
C PRO A 20 13.56 3.40 -6.03
N ALA A 21 13.79 3.50 -7.35
CA ALA A 21 13.82 4.80 -8.03
C ALA A 21 12.42 5.39 -8.32
N ASP A 22 11.37 4.58 -8.16
CA ASP A 22 9.97 4.92 -8.39
C ASP A 22 9.05 3.82 -7.81
N ILE A 23 7.74 3.98 -8.00
CA ILE A 23 6.68 3.00 -7.74
C ILE A 23 7.00 1.65 -8.40
N LEU A 24 7.03 0.56 -7.63
CA LEU A 24 7.41 -0.76 -8.13
C LEU A 24 6.33 -1.36 -9.04
N THR A 25 5.05 -1.06 -8.78
CA THR A 25 3.94 -1.63 -9.55
C THR A 25 3.50 -0.76 -10.74
N ARG A 26 4.31 0.21 -11.17
CA ARG A 26 3.95 1.20 -12.21
C ARG A 26 3.56 0.58 -13.56
N ASP A 27 4.16 -0.55 -13.93
CA ASP A 27 3.99 -1.27 -15.19
C ASP A 27 3.30 -2.63 -15.00
N VAL A 28 2.68 -2.82 -13.84
CA VAL A 28 1.95 -4.04 -13.49
C VAL A 28 0.44 -3.79 -13.63
N PRO A 29 -0.26 -4.46 -14.57
CA PRO A 29 -1.70 -4.25 -14.80
C PRO A 29 -2.56 -4.53 -13.57
N LYS A 30 -2.24 -5.59 -12.82
CA LYS A 30 -2.92 -5.97 -11.58
C LYS A 30 -1.90 -6.34 -10.51
N VAL A 31 -1.94 -5.69 -9.36
CA VAL A 31 -1.09 -6.06 -8.22
C VAL A 31 -1.42 -7.47 -7.77
N GLN A 32 -0.38 -8.26 -7.58
CA GLN A 32 -0.44 -9.56 -6.92
C GLN A 32 0.40 -9.50 -5.66
N LEU A 33 -0.19 -9.87 -4.54
CA LEU A 33 0.48 -10.00 -3.26
C LEU A 33 0.81 -11.47 -3.05
N ASP A 34 1.94 -11.92 -3.61
CA ASP A 34 2.37 -13.32 -3.51
C ASP A 34 2.73 -13.71 -2.06
N ALA A 35 3.23 -12.73 -1.30
CA ALA A 35 3.46 -12.84 0.14
C ALA A 35 3.24 -11.48 0.81
N ALA A 36 2.76 -11.50 2.06
CA ALA A 36 2.75 -10.31 2.88
C ALA A 36 4.18 -9.96 3.31
N GLU A 37 4.67 -8.76 2.99
CA GLU A 37 5.98 -8.29 3.46
C GLU A 37 5.84 -7.07 4.36
N GLY A 38 6.84 -6.86 5.21
CA GLY A 38 6.81 -5.79 6.19
C GLY A 38 6.22 -6.24 7.52
N LEU A 39 6.02 -5.26 8.39
CA LEU A 39 5.49 -5.49 9.72
C LEU A 39 3.96 -5.57 9.70
N ALA A 40 3.43 -6.72 10.11
CA ALA A 40 2.01 -6.91 10.37
C ALA A 40 1.54 -5.99 11.50
N VAL A 41 0.37 -5.37 11.32
CA VAL A 41 -0.21 -4.43 12.28
C VAL A 41 -0.54 -5.09 13.62
N GLU A 42 -0.85 -6.38 13.63
CA GLU A 42 -1.01 -7.15 14.86
C GLU A 42 0.23 -7.11 15.76
N SER A 43 1.43 -6.98 15.17
CA SER A 43 2.71 -6.87 15.90
C SER A 43 3.02 -5.44 16.37
N MET A 44 2.14 -4.47 16.09
CA MET A 44 2.28 -3.07 16.51
C MET A 44 1.61 -2.81 17.86
N THR A 45 2.15 -1.86 18.62
CA THR A 45 1.51 -1.32 19.83
C THR A 45 0.29 -0.47 19.48
N THR A 46 -0.61 -0.21 20.43
CA THR A 46 -1.80 0.62 20.20
C THR A 46 -1.46 1.99 19.59
N ALA A 47 -0.44 2.68 20.11
CA ALA A 47 -0.02 3.98 19.61
C ALA A 47 0.52 3.90 18.16
N GLN A 48 1.24 2.84 17.80
CA GLN A 48 1.72 2.62 16.44
C GLN A 48 0.55 2.34 15.47
N ARG A 49 -0.45 1.56 15.91
CA ARG A 49 -1.67 1.28 15.15
C ARG A 49 -2.46 2.55 14.87
N GLU A 50 -2.56 3.46 15.84
CA GLU A 50 -3.21 4.77 15.66
C GLU A 50 -2.50 5.62 14.60
N VAL A 51 -1.16 5.68 14.64
CA VAL A 51 -0.37 6.41 13.64
C VAL A 51 -0.52 5.79 12.24
N LEU A 52 -0.55 4.47 12.15
CA LEU A 52 -0.81 3.78 10.88
C LEU A 52 -2.22 4.06 10.37
N ALA A 53 -3.24 4.02 11.22
CA ALA A 53 -4.61 4.33 10.83
C ALA A 53 -4.73 5.77 10.31
N GLN A 54 -4.07 6.74 10.96
CA GLN A 54 -3.96 8.10 10.45
C GLN A 54 -3.28 8.14 9.07
N LEU A 55 -2.20 7.38 8.88
CA LEU A 55 -1.52 7.28 7.59
C LEU A 55 -2.44 6.75 6.50
N ILE A 56 -3.19 5.68 6.75
CA ILE A 56 -4.16 5.12 5.80
C ILE A 56 -5.25 6.15 5.48
N ASN A 57 -5.78 6.85 6.49
CA ASN A 57 -6.78 7.90 6.28
C ASN A 57 -6.24 9.04 5.41
N THR A 58 -4.92 9.34 5.42
CA THR A 58 -4.38 10.36 4.50
C THR A 58 -4.55 10.01 3.02
N TYR A 59 -4.79 8.74 2.69
CA TYR A 59 -5.12 8.29 1.33
C TYR A 59 -6.62 8.31 1.08
N ILE A 60 -7.40 7.73 1.99
CA ILE A 60 -8.85 7.63 1.90
C ILE A 60 -9.48 9.03 1.83
N ASP A 61 -9.00 9.97 2.63
CA ASP A 61 -9.55 11.33 2.71
C ASP A 61 -9.27 12.19 1.46
N ARG A 62 -8.44 11.72 0.52
CA ARG A 62 -8.25 12.37 -0.80
C ARG A 62 -9.32 11.98 -1.81
N LEU A 63 -10.07 10.91 -1.54
CA LEU A 63 -11.16 10.48 -2.40
C LEU A 63 -12.35 11.43 -2.28
N PRO A 64 -13.23 11.50 -3.30
CA PRO A 64 -14.54 12.11 -3.16
C PRO A 64 -15.26 11.58 -1.91
N GLU A 65 -15.97 12.45 -1.18
CA GLU A 65 -16.53 12.16 0.15
C GLU A 65 -17.30 10.83 0.22
N GLN A 66 -18.10 10.52 -0.80
CA GLN A 66 -18.86 9.27 -0.86
C GLN A 66 -17.94 8.04 -0.91
N LEU A 67 -16.87 8.09 -1.70
CA LEU A 67 -15.88 7.01 -1.81
C LEU A 67 -15.05 6.91 -0.54
N ALA A 68 -14.64 8.04 0.06
CA ALA A 68 -13.93 8.05 1.33
C ALA A 68 -14.73 7.35 2.45
N LYS A 69 -16.05 7.59 2.52
CA LYS A 69 -16.95 6.90 3.46
C LYS A 69 -17.01 5.39 3.20
N ILE A 70 -17.08 4.97 1.94
CA ILE A 70 -17.11 3.56 1.54
C ILE A 70 -15.80 2.87 1.93
N GLU A 71 -14.65 3.42 1.53
CA GLU A 71 -13.34 2.83 1.83
C GLU A 71 -13.04 2.84 3.33
N GLY A 72 -13.42 3.90 4.04
CA GLY A 72 -13.32 3.96 5.49
C GLY A 72 -14.19 2.93 6.20
N GLN A 73 -15.36 2.59 5.64
CA GLN A 73 -16.21 1.51 6.17
C GLN A 73 -15.58 0.14 5.93
N LYS A 74 -15.07 -0.14 4.72
CA LYS A 74 -14.33 -1.37 4.41
C LYS A 74 -13.15 -1.58 5.36
N LEU A 75 -12.38 -0.53 5.64
CA LEU A 75 -11.27 -0.58 6.59
C LEU A 75 -11.71 -0.96 8.01
N ARG A 76 -12.87 -0.44 8.46
CA ARG A 76 -13.44 -0.80 9.77
C ARG A 76 -13.94 -2.23 9.82
N ASP A 77 -14.60 -2.69 8.76
CA ASP A 77 -15.22 -4.02 8.68
C ASP A 77 -14.17 -5.13 8.53
N ALA A 78 -13.16 -4.93 7.69
CA ALA A 78 -12.04 -5.86 7.53
C ALA A 78 -11.15 -5.90 8.78
N GLY A 79 -11.14 -4.81 9.56
CA GLY A 79 -10.17 -4.62 10.62
C GLY A 79 -8.77 -4.30 10.08
N ILE A 80 -7.90 -3.81 10.96
CA ILE A 80 -6.55 -3.37 10.57
C ILE A 80 -5.48 -4.47 10.74
N ASN A 81 -5.82 -5.60 11.35
CA ASN A 81 -4.81 -6.57 11.79
C ASN A 81 -4.05 -7.22 10.63
N ASP A 82 -4.72 -7.45 9.50
CA ASP A 82 -4.14 -8.06 8.30
C ASP A 82 -3.39 -7.05 7.41
N ILE A 83 -3.29 -5.80 7.85
CA ILE A 83 -2.51 -4.78 7.15
C ILE A 83 -1.04 -4.97 7.46
N HIS A 84 -0.20 -4.71 6.47
CA HIS A 84 1.25 -4.76 6.58
C HIS A 84 1.86 -3.44 6.16
N PHE A 85 2.91 -3.02 6.87
CA PHE A 85 3.70 -1.83 6.57
C PHE A 85 5.14 -2.23 6.26
N ALA A 86 5.59 -1.95 5.04
CA ALA A 86 6.96 -2.18 4.60
C ALA A 86 7.65 -0.86 4.28
N TRP A 87 8.97 -0.82 4.45
CA TRP A 87 9.80 0.36 4.23
C TRP A 87 11.05 0.00 3.41
N ALA A 88 11.49 0.91 2.55
CA ALA A 88 12.79 0.84 1.92
C ALA A 88 13.50 2.20 1.95
N GLY A 89 14.82 2.17 2.14
CA GLY A 89 15.64 3.38 2.23
C GLY A 89 15.98 3.82 3.67
N PRO A 90 16.82 4.85 3.81
CA PRO A 90 17.18 5.45 5.09
C PRO A 90 15.98 5.94 5.91
N ALA A 91 16.09 5.83 7.24
CA ALA A 91 15.04 6.25 8.19
C ALA A 91 15.01 7.78 8.47
N ASN A 92 16.07 8.50 8.08
CA ASN A 92 16.21 9.92 8.37
C ASN A 92 15.29 10.75 7.48
N ARG A 93 14.64 11.77 8.08
CA ARG A 93 13.79 12.70 7.33
C ARG A 93 14.57 13.41 6.24
N GLY A 94 13.91 13.63 5.10
CA GLY A 94 14.50 14.31 3.93
C GLY A 94 15.47 13.44 3.11
N GLN A 95 15.62 12.16 3.45
CA GLN A 95 16.37 11.22 2.62
C GLN A 95 15.45 10.47 1.66
N PRO A 96 15.98 9.95 0.54
CA PRO A 96 15.23 9.10 -0.38
C PRO A 96 14.61 7.91 0.33
N HIS A 97 13.29 7.74 0.23
CA HIS A 97 12.61 6.63 0.90
C HIS A 97 11.35 6.19 0.16
N TYR A 98 10.95 4.96 0.47
CA TYR A 98 9.76 4.32 -0.03
C TYR A 98 9.05 3.61 1.11
N TYR A 99 7.72 3.53 1.02
CA TYR A 99 6.97 2.59 1.82
C TYR A 99 5.79 2.00 1.08
N ARG A 100 5.35 0.84 1.59
CA ARG A 100 4.20 0.10 1.08
C ARG A 100 3.24 -0.19 2.22
N LEU A 101 1.95 0.02 1.97
CA LEU A 101 0.87 -0.46 2.82
C LEU A 101 0.04 -1.43 1.99
N HIS A 102 -0.28 -2.58 2.53
CA HIS A 102 -1.23 -3.47 1.89
C HIS A 102 -2.06 -4.21 2.92
N GLY A 103 -3.31 -4.42 2.57
CA GLY A 103 -4.24 -5.25 3.32
C GLY A 103 -5.06 -6.09 2.36
N PRO A 104 -6.16 -6.69 2.83
CA PRO A 104 -6.94 -7.63 2.01
C PRO A 104 -7.61 -6.98 0.79
N PHE A 105 -7.96 -5.69 0.85
CA PHE A 105 -8.73 -5.01 -0.21
C PHE A 105 -7.96 -3.88 -0.92
N PHE A 106 -6.87 -3.39 -0.33
CA PHE A 106 -6.17 -2.21 -0.84
C PHE A 106 -4.64 -2.40 -0.83
N PHE A 107 -4.00 -1.63 -1.71
CA PHE A 107 -2.57 -1.58 -1.87
C PHE A 107 -2.12 -0.13 -2.10
N VAL A 108 -1.06 0.28 -1.41
CA VAL A 108 -0.47 1.61 -1.51
C VAL A 108 1.02 1.49 -1.67
N GLU A 109 1.55 2.29 -2.59
CA GLU A 109 2.98 2.61 -2.62
C GLU A 109 3.18 4.12 -2.51
N TYR A 110 4.25 4.48 -1.84
CA TYR A 110 4.76 5.82 -1.75
C TYR A 110 6.24 5.78 -2.08
N ASP A 111 6.65 6.60 -3.04
CA ASP A 111 8.05 6.85 -3.36
C ASP A 111 8.36 8.33 -3.20
N ASN A 112 9.52 8.63 -2.62
CA ASN A 112 10.07 9.96 -2.63
C ASN A 112 11.60 9.89 -2.73
N THR A 113 12.08 9.50 -3.90
CA THR A 113 13.53 9.40 -4.19
C THR A 113 14.02 10.47 -5.15
N GLN A 114 13.13 10.99 -6.00
CA GLN A 114 13.46 11.97 -7.03
C GLN A 114 13.66 13.38 -6.46
N ASN A 115 14.41 14.21 -7.20
CA ASN A 115 14.68 15.61 -6.85
C ASN A 115 15.19 15.81 -5.42
N SER A 116 16.12 14.94 -4.98
CA SER A 116 16.64 14.92 -3.61
C SER A 116 15.55 14.71 -2.55
N ALA A 117 14.70 13.69 -2.78
CA ALA A 117 13.56 13.35 -1.92
C ALA A 117 12.57 14.52 -1.73
N ASN A 118 12.28 15.22 -2.82
CA ASN A 118 11.35 16.35 -2.87
C ASN A 118 10.33 16.23 -4.01
N HIS A 119 10.11 15.02 -4.52
CA HIS A 119 9.09 14.75 -5.52
C HIS A 119 8.44 13.40 -5.21
N ILE A 120 7.24 13.49 -4.66
CA ILE A 120 6.49 12.35 -4.17
C ILE A 120 5.69 11.73 -5.31
N HIS A 121 5.84 10.43 -5.51
CA HIS A 121 4.89 9.60 -6.24
C HIS A 121 4.13 8.72 -5.28
N THR A 122 2.85 8.51 -5.55
CA THR A 122 2.06 7.57 -4.75
C THR A 122 0.90 7.01 -5.55
N VAL A 123 0.56 5.76 -5.24
CA VAL A 123 -0.59 5.07 -5.82
C VAL A 123 -1.42 4.46 -4.71
N TRP A 124 -2.74 4.45 -4.92
CA TRP A 124 -3.71 3.68 -4.14
C TRP A 124 -4.46 2.79 -5.13
N ARG A 125 -4.48 1.48 -4.88
CA ARG A 125 -5.08 0.48 -5.77
C ARG A 125 -6.04 -0.39 -4.97
N HIS A 126 -7.18 -0.71 -5.56
CA HIS A 126 -8.07 -1.75 -5.05
C HIS A 126 -7.66 -3.09 -5.64
N ILE A 127 -7.42 -4.09 -4.81
CA ILE A 127 -6.84 -5.37 -5.26
C ILE A 127 -7.84 -6.17 -6.09
N GLU A 128 -9.11 -6.16 -5.68
CA GLU A 128 -10.18 -6.88 -6.38
C GLU A 128 -10.54 -6.19 -7.70
N ASP A 129 -10.61 -4.87 -7.68
CA ASP A 129 -11.04 -4.00 -8.79
C ASP A 129 -9.88 -3.18 -9.38
N ASP A 130 -8.73 -3.82 -9.58
CA ASP A 130 -7.54 -3.13 -10.08
C ASP A 130 -7.70 -2.74 -11.57
N PHE A 131 -7.02 -1.68 -12.01
CA PHE A 131 -7.22 -1.05 -13.33
C PHE A 131 -6.95 -1.98 -14.52
N GLY A 132 -6.11 -3.01 -14.37
CA GLY A 132 -5.68 -3.89 -15.47
C GLY A 132 -6.50 -5.14 -15.70
N ILE A 133 -7.80 -5.16 -15.37
CA ILE A 133 -8.69 -6.27 -15.75
C ILE A 133 -8.73 -6.38 -17.28
N ASP A 134 -8.41 -7.58 -17.81
CA ASP A 134 -8.48 -7.88 -19.24
C ASP A 134 -9.94 -8.09 -19.66
N LEU A 135 -10.66 -6.98 -19.83
CA LEU A 135 -12.08 -6.97 -20.22
C LEU A 135 -12.31 -7.67 -21.56
N LEU A 136 -11.33 -7.64 -22.48
CA LEU A 136 -11.44 -8.29 -23.77
C LEU A 136 -11.37 -9.82 -23.63
N ARG A 137 -10.42 -10.33 -22.83
CA ARG A 137 -10.36 -11.76 -22.49
C ARG A 137 -11.64 -12.20 -21.77
N SER A 138 -12.12 -11.43 -20.80
CA SER A 138 -13.38 -11.72 -20.11
C SER A 138 -14.56 -11.77 -21.09
N HIS A 139 -14.63 -10.83 -22.03
CA HIS A 139 -15.63 -10.82 -23.09
C HIS A 139 -15.55 -12.07 -23.98
N TYR A 140 -14.36 -12.50 -24.40
CA TYR A 140 -14.21 -13.73 -25.19
C TYR A 140 -14.59 -14.99 -24.40
N GLN A 141 -14.25 -15.06 -23.11
CA GLN A 141 -14.58 -16.18 -22.24
C GLN A 141 -16.09 -16.29 -21.96
N ASN A 142 -16.80 -15.16 -21.88
CA ASN A 142 -18.21 -15.12 -21.46
C ASN A 142 -19.20 -14.84 -22.60
N GLY A 143 -18.76 -14.31 -23.74
CA GLY A 143 -19.61 -13.73 -24.77
C GLY A 143 -19.70 -14.50 -26.09
N HIS A 144 -18.75 -15.39 -26.39
CA HIS A 144 -18.69 -16.06 -27.68
C HIS A 144 -18.35 -17.55 -27.58
N HIS A 145 -19.29 -18.34 -27.04
CA HIS A 145 -19.46 -19.72 -27.51
C HIS A 145 -20.21 -19.68 -28.86
N HIS A 146 -19.54 -19.22 -29.92
CA HIS A 146 -20.02 -19.49 -31.26
C HIS A 146 -19.59 -20.91 -31.61
N THR A 147 -20.59 -21.79 -31.72
CA THR A 147 -20.46 -23.15 -32.26
C THR A 147 -20.27 -23.10 -33.77
#